data_AF-A0A966X4R3-F1
#
_entry.id   AF-A0A966X4R3-F1
#
_cell.length_a   1.000
_cell.length_b   1.000
_cell.length_c   1.000
_cell.angle_alpha   90.00
_cell.angle_beta   90.00
_cell.angle_gamma   90.00
#
_symmetry.space_group_name_H-M   'P 1'
#
loop_
_entity.id
_entity.type
_entity.pdbx_description
1 polymer ?
#
loop_
_entity_poly.entity_id
_entity_poly.type
_entity_poly.pdbx_seq_one_letter_code
_entity_poly.pdbx_strand_id
1 'polypeptide(L)'
;MISAAGAVFVSLLLFNDRVEASQEANCTLRKVPLISLMVACQQKTPERVEALKRYWREEDTRTLCHYFYFPIVDPRAARSLLAANFSIMADEIAERGVDCKKDYRNIIWYRGPNTRSMREKYPLAD
;
A
#
# COMPACT_ATOMS: atom_id res chain seq x y z
N MET A 1 21.02 -41.55 29.98
CA MET A 1 20.50 -40.19 30.25
C MET A 1 21.02 -39.28 29.15
N ILE A 2 20.22 -39.07 28.11
CA ILE A 2 20.59 -38.26 26.95
C ILE A 2 20.33 -36.80 27.32
N SER A 3 21.41 -36.01 27.31
CA SER A 3 21.41 -34.60 27.72
C SER A 3 20.49 -33.78 26.82
N ALA A 4 19.41 -33.23 27.41
CA ALA A 4 18.40 -32.40 26.76
C ALA A 4 18.91 -30.97 26.43
N ALA A 5 20.21 -30.81 26.17
CA ALA A 5 20.83 -29.52 25.86
C ALA A 5 21.01 -29.27 24.35
N GLY A 6 20.82 -30.30 23.50
CA GLY A 6 21.13 -30.22 22.07
C GLY A 6 20.01 -29.72 21.15
N ALA A 7 18.76 -29.64 21.61
CA ALA A 7 17.61 -29.35 20.73
C ALA A 7 17.15 -27.87 20.75
N VAL A 8 17.64 -27.05 21.67
CA VAL A 8 17.17 -25.66 21.83
C VAL A 8 17.90 -24.69 20.89
N PHE A 9 19.09 -25.05 20.38
CA PHE A 9 19.91 -24.14 19.58
C PHE A 9 19.53 -24.03 18.10
N VAL A 10 18.75 -24.96 17.55
CA VAL A 10 18.33 -24.91 16.14
C VAL A 10 17.01 -24.17 15.94
N SER A 11 16.18 -24.06 16.99
CA SER A 11 14.89 -23.36 16.89
C SER A 11 15.00 -21.84 17.04
N LEU A 12 16.11 -21.33 17.59
CA LEU A 12 16.34 -19.88 17.70
C LEU A 12 16.98 -19.25 16.44
N LEU A 13 17.48 -20.07 15.50
CA LEU A 13 18.15 -19.58 14.30
C LEU A 13 17.26 -19.56 13.03
N LEU A 14 16.00 -20.01 13.13
CA LEU A 14 15.03 -19.98 12.02
C LEU A 14 13.90 -18.95 12.19
N PHE A 15 13.89 -18.17 13.28
CA PHE A 15 12.96 -17.04 13.46
C PHE A 15 13.62 -15.67 13.27
N ASN A 16 14.80 -15.65 12.66
CA ASN A 16 15.49 -14.41 12.31
C ASN A 16 15.44 -14.17 10.79
N ASP A 17 14.36 -14.62 10.13
CA ASP A 17 13.94 -13.99 8.89
C ASP A 17 13.59 -12.55 9.25
N ARG A 18 14.59 -11.70 9.01
CA ARG A 18 14.52 -10.25 8.90
C ARG A 18 13.29 -9.87 8.07
N VAL A 19 12.14 -9.76 8.72
CA VAL A 19 11.27 -8.63 8.47
C VAL A 19 11.90 -7.45 9.20
N GLU A 20 13.04 -6.98 8.67
CA GLU A 20 13.36 -5.56 8.74
C GLU A 20 12.31 -4.86 7.87
N ALA A 21 11.06 -4.84 8.36
CA ALA A 21 10.15 -3.77 8.02
C ALA A 21 10.83 -2.53 8.61
N SER A 22 11.64 -1.86 7.79
CA SER A 22 12.09 -0.52 8.09
C SER A 22 10.83 0.26 8.46
N GLN A 23 10.69 0.60 9.74
CA GLN A 23 9.52 1.29 10.23
C GLN A 23 9.56 2.68 9.60
N GLU A 24 8.91 2.84 8.44
CA GLU A 24 8.88 4.11 7.78
C GLU A 24 8.14 5.08 8.69
N ALA A 25 8.88 6.10 9.13
CA ALA A 25 8.38 7.11 10.05
C ALA A 25 7.40 8.10 9.41
N ASN A 26 7.02 7.92 8.15
CA ASN A 26 6.54 8.99 7.28
C ASN A 26 5.05 8.85 6.90
N CYS A 27 4.17 8.64 7.87
CA CYS A 27 2.72 8.78 7.69
C CYS A 27 2.25 10.18 8.10
N THR A 28 1.18 10.67 7.45
CA THR A 28 0.66 12.04 7.62
C THR A 28 0.26 12.36 9.06
N LEU A 29 -0.38 11.42 9.76
CA LEU A 29 -0.83 11.65 11.14
C LEU A 29 0.30 11.74 12.17
N ARG A 30 1.52 11.26 11.85
CA ARG A 30 2.66 11.40 12.75
C ARG A 30 3.09 12.87 12.93
N LYS A 31 2.72 13.75 11.98
CA LYS A 31 2.97 15.19 12.06
C LYS A 31 2.12 15.90 13.11
N VAL A 32 1.11 15.23 13.69
CA VAL A 32 0.24 15.78 14.74
C VAL A 32 0.55 15.08 16.08
N PRO A 33 1.22 15.75 17.04
CA PRO A 33 1.82 15.09 18.21
C PRO A 33 0.84 14.28 19.06
N LEU A 34 -0.31 14.86 19.41
CA LEU A 34 -1.31 14.23 20.28
C LEU A 34 -1.99 13.03 19.61
N ILE A 35 -2.28 13.13 18.31
CA ILE A 35 -2.97 12.07 17.55
C ILE A 35 -2.01 10.90 17.25
N SER A 36 -0.73 11.20 17.02
CA SER A 36 0.29 10.19 16.70
C SER A 36 0.53 9.17 17.82
N LEU A 37 0.27 9.55 19.07
CA LEU A 37 0.39 8.66 20.23
C LEU A 37 -0.79 7.65 20.32
N MET A 38 -1.94 8.00 19.74
CA MET A 38 -3.15 7.17 19.81
C MET A 38 -3.36 6.33 18.55
N VAL A 39 -2.63 6.61 17.47
CA VAL A 39 -2.86 6.01 16.16
C VAL A 39 -1.56 5.51 15.54
N ALA A 40 -1.41 4.20 15.49
CA ALA A 40 -0.22 3.56 14.92
C ALA A 40 -0.15 3.76 13.39
N CYS A 41 1.07 4.07 12.92
CA CYS A 41 1.41 4.14 11.51
C CYS A 41 1.31 2.75 10.87
N GLN A 42 0.53 2.62 9.79
CA GLN A 42 0.34 1.36 9.11
C GLN A 42 1.47 1.11 8.11
N GLN A 43 2.31 0.13 8.42
CA GLN A 43 3.45 -0.24 7.59
C GLN A 43 3.03 -1.14 6.42
N LYS A 44 3.87 -1.20 5.39
CA LYS A 44 3.74 -2.16 4.29
C LYS A 44 4.15 -3.55 4.80
N THR A 45 3.18 -4.47 4.89
CA THR A 45 3.43 -5.89 5.19
C THR A 45 2.91 -6.77 4.05
N PRO A 46 3.42 -8.00 3.88
CA PRO A 46 2.91 -8.92 2.87
C PRO A 46 1.40 -9.16 2.96
N GLU A 47 0.86 -9.34 4.16
CA GLU A 47 -0.58 -9.59 4.35
C GLU A 47 -1.43 -8.40 3.90
N ARG A 48 -0.95 -7.18 4.17
CA ARG A 48 -1.63 -5.95 3.75
C ARG A 48 -1.58 -5.76 2.24
N VAL A 49 -0.43 -6.04 1.62
CA VAL A 49 -0.29 -6.01 0.16
C VAL A 49 -1.27 -6.98 -0.49
N GLU A 50 -1.37 -8.20 0.04
CA GLU A 50 -2.29 -9.21 -0.49
C GLU A 50 -3.76 -8.82 -0.28
N ALA A 51 -4.09 -8.24 0.89
CA ALA A 51 -5.42 -7.70 1.13
C ALA A 51 -5.80 -6.58 0.15
N LEU A 52 -4.85 -5.69 -0.19
CA LEU A 52 -5.07 -4.63 -1.18
C LEU A 52 -5.27 -5.19 -2.58
N LYS A 53 -4.48 -6.20 -3.00
CA LYS A 53 -4.68 -6.88 -4.28
C LYS A 53 -6.07 -7.50 -4.38
N ARG A 54 -6.49 -8.24 -3.36
CA ARG A 54 -7.83 -8.83 -3.31
C ARG A 54 -8.91 -7.75 -3.39
N TYR A 55 -8.79 -6.69 -2.59
CA TYR A 55 -9.74 -5.57 -2.59
C TYR A 55 -9.90 -4.97 -3.99
N TRP A 56 -8.80 -4.59 -4.65
CA TRP A 56 -8.89 -3.96 -5.97
C TRP A 56 -9.30 -4.91 -7.08
N ARG A 57 -9.01 -6.21 -6.96
CA ARG A 57 -9.50 -7.22 -7.89
C ARG A 57 -11.02 -7.34 -7.84
N GLU A 58 -11.60 -7.28 -6.65
CA GLU A 58 -13.05 -7.41 -6.42
C GLU A 58 -13.82 -6.12 -6.74
N GLU A 59 -13.15 -4.96 -6.71
CA GLU A 59 -13.76 -3.65 -6.91
C GLU A 59 -14.15 -3.39 -8.39
N ASP A 60 -15.21 -2.62 -8.62
CA ASP A 60 -15.63 -2.28 -9.97
C ASP A 60 -14.66 -1.29 -10.67
N THR A 61 -14.61 -1.35 -12.00
CA THR A 61 -13.65 -0.58 -12.78
C THR A 61 -13.84 0.94 -12.64
N ARG A 62 -15.08 1.43 -12.49
CA ARG A 62 -15.34 2.86 -12.31
C ARG A 62 -14.75 3.34 -10.98
N THR A 63 -14.97 2.58 -9.92
CA THR A 63 -14.46 2.88 -8.58
C THR A 63 -12.94 2.81 -8.52
N LEU A 64 -12.34 1.77 -9.10
CA LEU A 64 -10.89 1.65 -9.28
C LEU A 64 -10.31 2.87 -10.02
N CYS A 65 -10.88 3.24 -11.17
CA CYS A 65 -10.46 4.42 -11.93
C CYS A 65 -10.66 5.72 -11.14
N HIS A 66 -11.71 5.84 -10.33
CA HIS A 66 -11.93 7.02 -9.50
C HIS A 66 -10.79 7.19 -8.49
N TYR A 67 -10.53 6.17 -7.68
CA TYR A 67 -9.52 6.23 -6.63
C TYR A 67 -8.09 6.27 -7.16
N PHE A 68 -7.84 5.72 -8.34
CA PHE A 68 -6.54 5.83 -9.00
C PHE A 68 -6.15 7.27 -9.37
N TYR A 69 -7.11 8.19 -9.48
CA TYR A 69 -6.86 9.63 -9.69
C TYR A 69 -7.18 10.49 -8.46
N PHE A 70 -8.14 10.07 -7.64
CA PHE A 70 -8.73 10.80 -6.52
C PHE A 70 -8.87 9.92 -5.28
N PRO A 71 -7.78 9.56 -4.60
CA PRO A 71 -7.82 8.60 -3.52
C PRO A 71 -8.35 9.24 -2.25
N ILE A 72 -9.02 8.42 -1.47
CA ILE A 72 -9.18 8.66 -0.04
C ILE A 72 -7.94 8.05 0.61
N VAL A 73 -6.94 8.89 0.88
CA VAL A 73 -5.67 8.45 1.46
C VAL A 73 -5.89 8.13 2.94
N ASP A 74 -5.64 6.88 3.38
CA ASP A 74 -5.56 6.58 4.82
C ASP A 74 -4.38 7.37 5.40
N PRO A 75 -4.63 8.37 6.27
CA PRO A 75 -3.58 9.25 6.76
C PRO A 75 -2.64 8.54 7.75
N ARG A 76 -2.94 7.29 8.13
CA ARG A 76 -2.09 6.39 8.91
C ARG A 76 -1.15 5.57 8.05
N ALA A 77 -1.41 5.41 6.76
CA ALA A 77 -0.57 4.59 5.90
C ALA A 77 0.82 5.20 5.73
N ALA A 78 1.84 4.37 5.93
CA ALA A 78 3.20 4.70 5.55
C ALA A 78 3.28 4.99 4.05
N ARG A 79 4.26 5.80 3.65
CA ARG A 79 4.42 6.21 2.25
C ARG A 79 4.63 5.01 1.33
N SER A 80 5.41 4.02 1.76
CA SER A 80 5.58 2.74 1.05
C SER A 80 4.28 1.97 0.85
N LEU A 81 3.40 1.94 1.87
CA LEU A 81 2.10 1.28 1.77
C LEU A 81 1.19 2.00 0.77
N LEU A 82 1.17 3.33 0.78
CA LEU A 82 0.42 4.12 -0.20
C LEU A 82 0.94 3.91 -1.62
N ALA A 83 2.25 3.97 -1.82
CA ALA A 83 2.87 3.75 -3.12
C ALA A 83 2.60 2.33 -3.65
N ALA A 84 2.68 1.31 -2.78
CA ALA A 84 2.31 -0.07 -3.13
C ALA A 84 0.83 -0.17 -3.54
N ASN A 85 -0.07 0.47 -2.79
CA ASN A 85 -1.50 0.51 -3.11
C ASN A 85 -1.76 1.09 -4.51
N PHE A 86 -1.11 2.20 -4.86
CA PHE A 86 -1.25 2.83 -6.18
C PHE A 86 -0.61 2.02 -7.30
N SER A 87 0.46 1.26 -7.03
CA SER A 87 1.01 0.32 -8.01
C SER A 87 0.03 -0.82 -8.28
N ILE A 88 -0.53 -1.43 -7.23
CA ILE A 88 -1.53 -2.50 -7.35
C ILE A 88 -2.72 -2.02 -8.20
N MET A 89 -3.27 -0.83 -7.91
CA MET A 89 -4.34 -0.28 -8.74
C MET A 89 -3.94 -0.12 -10.21
N ALA A 90 -2.71 0.34 -10.49
CA ALA A 90 -2.24 0.50 -11.85
C ALA A 90 -2.13 -0.84 -12.58
N ASP A 91 -1.64 -1.87 -11.88
CA ASP A 91 -1.52 -3.23 -12.41
C ASP A 91 -2.91 -3.82 -12.70
N GLU A 92 -3.88 -3.66 -11.80
CA GLU A 92 -5.26 -4.10 -12.01
C GLU A 92 -5.97 -3.36 -13.16
N ILE A 93 -5.71 -2.05 -13.33
CA ILE A 93 -6.21 -1.28 -14.48
C ILE A 93 -5.62 -1.82 -15.79
N ALA A 94 -4.32 -2.14 -15.79
CA ALA A 94 -3.63 -2.68 -16.95
C ALA A 94 -4.13 -4.09 -17.30
N GLU A 95 -4.33 -4.96 -16.31
CA GLU A 95 -4.87 -6.31 -16.49
C GLU A 95 -6.28 -6.29 -17.08
N ARG A 96 -7.12 -5.34 -16.65
CA ARG A 96 -8.47 -5.13 -17.20
C ARG A 96 -8.47 -4.54 -18.61
N GLY A 97 -7.34 -4.04 -19.10
CA GLY A 97 -7.23 -3.42 -20.42
C GLY A 97 -8.04 -2.13 -20.58
N VAL A 98 -8.25 -1.38 -19.49
CA VAL A 98 -9.09 -0.16 -19.50
C VAL A 98 -8.24 1.11 -19.52
N ASP A 99 -8.67 2.10 -20.29
CA ASP A 99 -8.09 3.45 -20.25
C ASP A 99 -9.00 4.34 -19.41
N CYS A 100 -8.69 4.46 -18.12
CA CYS A 100 -9.49 5.26 -17.19
C CYS A 100 -9.73 6.71 -17.66
N LYS A 101 -8.78 7.33 -18.38
CA LYS A 101 -8.98 8.71 -18.89
C LYS A 101 -9.97 8.74 -20.05
N LYS A 102 -9.92 7.73 -20.93
CA LYS A 102 -10.79 7.64 -22.10
C LYS A 102 -12.17 7.09 -21.78
N ASP A 103 -12.24 6.02 -20.99
CA ASP A 103 -13.44 5.23 -20.73
C ASP A 103 -14.26 5.80 -19.56
N TYR A 104 -13.60 6.54 -18.65
CA TYR A 104 -14.23 7.19 -17.49
C TYR A 104 -13.94 8.69 -17.43
N ARG A 105 -14.11 9.39 -18.56
CA ARG A 105 -13.83 10.84 -18.70
C ARG A 105 -14.51 11.73 -17.66
N ASN A 106 -15.70 11.36 -17.21
CA ASN A 106 -16.45 12.09 -16.18
C ASN A 106 -15.70 12.16 -14.84
N ILE A 107 -14.85 11.18 -14.54
CA ILE A 107 -13.98 11.18 -13.37
C ILE A 107 -12.91 12.28 -13.48
N ILE A 108 -12.38 12.50 -14.69
CA ILE A 108 -11.25 13.41 -14.96
C ILE A 108 -11.71 14.83 -15.33
N TRP A 109 -12.97 15.00 -15.75
CA TRP A 109 -13.48 16.22 -16.38
C TRP A 109 -13.22 17.51 -15.58
N TYR A 110 -13.32 17.46 -14.25
CA TYR A 110 -13.10 18.64 -13.40
C TYR A 110 -11.62 19.09 -13.29
N ARG A 111 -10.65 18.19 -13.50
CA ARG A 111 -9.22 18.50 -13.34
C ARG A 111 -8.45 18.65 -14.65
N GLY A 112 -9.09 18.32 -15.78
CA GLY A 112 -8.52 18.54 -17.12
C GLY A 112 -7.53 17.46 -17.57
N PRO A 113 -6.99 17.58 -18.80
CA PRO A 113 -6.19 16.53 -19.45
C PRO A 113 -4.88 16.21 -18.71
N ASN A 114 -4.33 17.19 -17.99
CA ASN A 114 -3.08 17.07 -17.23
C ASN A 114 -3.27 16.42 -15.85
N THR A 115 -4.44 15.83 -15.58
CA THR A 115 -4.68 15.12 -14.32
C THR A 115 -3.70 13.95 -14.19
N ARG A 116 -2.86 14.04 -13.15
CA ARG A 116 -1.92 12.97 -12.76
C ARG A 116 -2.63 11.92 -11.94
N SER A 117 -2.37 10.66 -12.27
CA SER A 117 -2.68 9.48 -11.46
C SER A 117 -1.97 9.54 -10.12
N MET A 118 -2.42 8.70 -9.19
CA MET A 118 -1.79 8.59 -7.88
C MET A 118 -0.43 7.94 -7.93
N ARG A 119 -0.21 6.99 -8.86
CA ARG A 119 1.11 6.42 -9.12
C ARG A 119 2.12 7.51 -9.51
N GLU A 120 1.72 8.45 -10.37
CA GLU A 120 2.59 9.57 -10.76
C GLU A 120 2.85 10.54 -9.59
N LYS A 121 1.91 10.70 -8.66
CA LYS A 121 2.07 11.60 -7.49
C LYS A 121 2.89 10.96 -6.37
N TYR A 122 2.85 9.64 -6.25
CA TYR A 122 3.53 8.85 -5.23
C TYR A 122 4.36 7.75 -5.92
N PRO A 123 5.44 8.13 -6.63
CA PRO A 123 6.35 7.14 -7.17
C PRO A 123 6.94 6.33 -6.01
N LEU A 124 7.05 5.01 -6.20
CA LEU A 124 7.92 4.20 -5.35
C LEU A 124 9.33 4.80 -5.47
N ALA A 125 10.01 4.97 -4.34
CA ALA A 125 11.45 5.17 -4.42
C ALA A 125 12.03 3.85 -4.92
N ASP A 126 12.74 3.90 -6.04
CA ASP A 126 13.52 2.76 -6.55
C ASP A 126 14.55 2.31 -5.50
#